data_AF-X1QCT8-F1
#
_entry.id   AF-X1QCT8-F1
#
_cell.length_a   1.000
_cell.length_b   1.000
_cell.length_c   1.000
_cell.angle_alpha   90.00
_cell.angle_beta   90.00
_cell.angle_gamma   90.00
#
_symmetry.space_group_name_H-M   'P 1'
#
loop_
_entity.id
_entity.type
_entity.pdbx_description
1 polymer ?
#
loop_
_entity_poly.entity_id
_entity_poly.type
_entity_poly.pdbx_seq_one_letter_code
_entity_poly.pdbx_strand_id
1 'polypeptide(L)'
;GKDWRDLQCRVAEILQECGLVAETAKTIATARGKTEVDVYAVDPTTTPESLYLCECKRWASRVPQGEVQTFRTVVADAGAHFGLFISAQGFQSGAHKVVQHTNIHLLDWEAFQRLFRERWCETFWVPTVTSRADMLAGHVVLPANDAMIRHA
;
A
#
# COMPACT_ATOMS: atom_id res chain seq x y z
N GLY A 1 -0.04 -9.46 11.88
CA GLY A 1 0.05 -8.27 12.72
C GLY A 1 -0.51 -8.46 14.12
N LYS A 2 -0.07 -7.67 15.11
CA LYS A 2 -0.57 -7.75 16.51
C LYS A 2 -1.69 -6.75 16.85
N ASP A 3 -1.73 -5.55 16.25
CA ASP A 3 -2.78 -4.54 16.48
C ASP A 3 -3.14 -3.71 15.22
N TRP A 4 -3.89 -2.60 15.38
CA TRP A 4 -4.27 -1.69 14.29
C TRP A 4 -3.10 -0.81 13.81
N ARG A 5 -2.17 -0.44 14.70
CA ARG A 5 -0.96 0.32 14.35
C ARG A 5 -0.08 -0.48 13.40
N ASP A 6 0.01 -1.78 13.62
CA ASP A 6 0.71 -2.68 12.71
C ASP A 6 0.08 -2.71 11.30
N LEU A 7 -1.23 -2.48 11.13
CA LEU A 7 -1.83 -2.41 9.79
C LEU A 7 -1.41 -1.14 9.04
N GLN A 8 -1.54 0.05 9.66
CA GLN A 8 -1.13 1.30 9.00
C GLN A 8 0.37 1.34 8.73
N CYS A 9 1.20 0.80 9.62
CA CYS A 9 2.65 0.70 9.42
C CYS A 9 2.98 -0.15 8.19
N ARG A 10 2.37 -1.34 8.06
CA ARG A 10 2.60 -2.20 6.89
C ARG A 10 2.10 -1.60 5.58
N VAL A 11 0.97 -0.87 5.63
CA VAL A 11 0.48 -0.13 4.46
C VAL A 11 1.50 0.93 4.05
N ALA A 12 1.99 1.74 4.98
CA ALA A 12 3.00 2.75 4.70
C ALA A 12 4.32 2.13 4.20
N GLU A 13 4.79 1.04 4.81
CA GLU A 13 5.98 0.29 4.38
C GLU A 13 5.86 -0.18 2.93
N ILE A 14 4.76 -0.84 2.55
CA ILE A 14 4.57 -1.30 1.16
C ILE A 14 4.56 -0.12 0.18
N LEU A 15 3.92 1.00 0.53
CA LEU A 15 3.91 2.19 -0.32
C LEU A 15 5.32 2.79 -0.46
N GLN A 16 6.09 2.85 0.62
CA GLN A 16 7.49 3.29 0.60
C GLN A 16 8.37 2.38 -0.26
N GLU A 17 8.22 1.06 -0.12
CA GLU A 17 8.92 0.06 -0.93
C GLU A 17 8.52 0.15 -2.41
N CYS A 18 7.29 0.60 -2.71
CA CYS A 18 6.87 0.93 -4.07
C CYS A 18 7.44 2.26 -4.60
N GLY A 19 8.20 3.00 -3.79
CA GLY A 19 8.81 4.28 -4.16
C GLY A 19 7.92 5.51 -3.91
N LEU A 20 6.83 5.38 -3.14
CA LEU A 20 6.04 6.53 -2.71
C LEU A 20 6.65 7.16 -1.45
N VAL A 21 6.40 8.45 -1.25
CA VAL A 21 6.72 9.14 0.01
C VAL A 21 5.51 9.01 0.93
N ALA A 22 5.56 8.09 1.90
CA ALA A 22 4.45 7.80 2.81
C ALA A 22 4.75 8.10 4.28
N GLU A 23 3.75 8.61 4.99
CA GLU A 23 3.77 8.95 6.42
C GLU A 23 2.50 8.42 7.11
N THR A 24 2.64 7.85 8.31
CA THR A 24 1.51 7.39 9.12
C THR A 24 1.02 8.47 10.08
N ALA A 25 -0.28 8.47 10.41
CA ALA A 25 -0.90 9.40 11.38
C ALA A 25 -0.59 10.88 11.06
N LYS A 26 -0.72 11.24 9.78
CA LYS A 26 -0.40 12.60 9.31
C LYS A 26 -1.62 13.49 9.44
N THR A 27 -1.46 14.64 10.10
CA THR A 27 -2.47 15.70 10.06
C THR A 27 -2.36 16.48 8.75
N ILE A 28 -3.43 16.50 7.96
CA ILE A 28 -3.51 17.21 6.68
C ILE A 28 -4.51 18.37 6.74
N ALA A 29 -4.29 19.37 5.89
CA ALA A 29 -5.27 20.41 5.62
C ALA A 29 -6.29 19.92 4.59
N THR A 30 -7.55 20.30 4.78
CA THR A 30 -8.69 19.97 3.94
C THR A 30 -9.54 21.23 3.76
N ALA A 31 -10.47 21.22 2.80
CA ALA A 31 -11.42 22.32 2.61
C ALA A 31 -12.24 22.69 3.87
N ARG A 32 -12.40 21.77 4.83
CA ARG A 32 -13.20 21.95 6.06
C ARG A 32 -12.37 22.12 7.34
N GLY A 33 -11.04 22.15 7.25
CA GLY A 33 -10.15 22.28 8.40
C GLY A 33 -9.01 21.28 8.36
N LYS A 34 -8.57 20.80 9.53
CA LYS A 34 -7.51 19.79 9.63
C LYS A 34 -8.08 18.45 10.07
N THR A 35 -7.54 17.37 9.53
CA THR A 35 -7.90 16.00 9.93
C THR A 35 -6.66 15.12 9.90
N GLU A 36 -6.63 14.10 10.76
CA GLU A 36 -5.57 13.09 10.75
C GLU A 36 -6.00 11.92 9.85
N VAL A 37 -5.07 11.45 9.02
CA VAL A 37 -5.26 10.26 8.19
C VAL A 37 -4.30 9.16 8.64
N ASP A 38 -4.75 7.90 8.57
CA ASP A 38 -3.93 6.76 9.02
C ASP A 38 -2.64 6.65 8.20
N VAL A 39 -2.73 6.80 6.87
CA VAL A 39 -1.57 6.91 5.97
C VAL A 39 -1.79 7.97 4.91
N TYR A 40 -0.82 8.87 4.77
CA TYR A 40 -0.70 9.82 3.68
C TYR A 40 0.45 9.37 2.78
N ALA A 41 0.26 9.31 1.47
CA ALA A 41 1.34 9.01 0.54
C ALA A 41 1.28 9.83 -0.75
N VAL A 42 2.44 10.23 -1.24
CA VAL A 42 2.59 10.92 -2.53
C VAL A 42 3.41 10.04 -3.46
N ASP A 43 2.94 9.90 -4.69
CA ASP A 43 3.67 9.24 -5.76
C ASP A 43 4.37 10.28 -6.65
N PRO A 44 5.69 10.45 -6.50
CA PRO A 44 6.44 11.43 -7.28
C PRO A 44 6.70 10.97 -8.72
N THR A 45 6.34 9.74 -9.07
CA THR A 45 6.57 9.20 -10.43
C THR A 45 5.50 9.63 -11.43
N THR A 46 4.38 10.17 -10.97
CA THR A 46 3.32 10.71 -11.82
C THR A 46 3.48 12.22 -12.00
N THR A 47 3.01 12.74 -13.13
CA THR A 47 3.00 14.18 -13.41
C THR A 47 1.58 14.62 -13.79
N PRO A 48 0.84 15.32 -12.92
CA PRO A 48 1.22 15.78 -11.57
C PRO A 48 1.36 14.62 -10.56
N GLU A 49 1.98 14.89 -9.41
CA GLU A 49 2.15 13.89 -8.34
C GLU A 49 0.78 13.41 -7.84
N SER A 50 0.64 12.09 -7.69
CA SER A 50 -0.61 11.48 -7.25
C SER A 50 -0.63 11.37 -5.73
N LEU A 51 -1.71 11.88 -5.13
CA LEU A 51 -1.96 11.82 -3.69
C LEU A 51 -2.84 10.63 -3.32
N TYR A 52 -2.35 9.78 -2.42
CA TYR A 52 -3.05 8.65 -1.84
C TYR A 52 -3.34 8.94 -0.37
N LEU A 53 -4.59 8.78 0.04
CA LEU A 53 -4.97 8.73 1.45
C LEU A 53 -5.47 7.34 1.77
N CYS A 54 -5.02 6.79 2.90
CA CYS A 54 -5.47 5.48 3.35
C CYS A 54 -6.11 5.54 4.73
N GLU A 55 -7.16 4.75 4.91
CA GLU A 55 -7.82 4.47 6.19
C GLU A 55 -7.69 2.97 6.49
N CYS A 56 -7.26 2.63 7.70
CA CYS A 56 -6.93 1.28 8.13
C CYS A 56 -7.79 0.84 9.32
N LYS A 57 -8.77 -0.05 9.10
CA LYS A 57 -9.63 -0.57 10.17
C LYS A 57 -9.42 -2.07 10.39
N ARG A 58 -8.80 -2.41 11.52
CA ARG A 58 -8.58 -3.79 11.95
C ARG A 58 -9.62 -4.26 12.98
N TRP A 59 -10.90 -4.04 12.68
CA TRP A 59 -11.99 -4.43 13.56
C TRP A 59 -12.31 -5.92 13.43
N ALA A 60 -12.94 -6.50 14.45
CA ALA A 60 -13.48 -7.87 14.40
C ALA A 60 -14.81 -7.96 13.63
N SER A 61 -15.42 -6.81 13.32
CA SER A 61 -16.66 -6.67 12.58
C SER A 61 -16.44 -5.95 11.24
N ARG A 62 -17.40 -6.12 10.33
CA ARG A 62 -17.42 -5.39 9.06
C ARG A 62 -17.55 -3.89 9.29
N VAL A 63 -16.78 -3.11 8.53
CA VAL A 63 -16.81 -1.64 8.59
C VAL A 63 -18.18 -1.11 8.15
N PRO A 64 -18.83 -0.26 8.96
CA PRO A 64 -20.11 0.34 8.61
C PRO A 64 -20.02 1.33 7.45
N GLN A 65 -21.17 1.55 6.80
CA GLN A 65 -21.30 2.53 5.73
C GLN A 65 -20.89 3.96 6.16
N GLY A 66 -21.20 4.36 7.40
CA GLY A 66 -20.91 5.71 7.92
C GLY A 66 -19.42 6.03 7.92
N GLU A 67 -18.56 5.08 8.29
CA GLU A 67 -17.10 5.23 8.26
C GLU A 67 -16.62 5.53 6.83
N VAL A 68 -17.15 4.80 5.85
CA VAL A 68 -16.78 4.98 4.44
C VAL A 68 -17.28 6.32 3.89
N GLN A 69 -18.44 6.81 4.35
CA GLN A 69 -18.93 8.15 4.00
C GLN A 69 -18.04 9.25 4.56
N THR A 70 -17.61 9.12 5.81
CA THR A 70 -16.66 10.05 6.44
C THR A 70 -15.34 10.06 5.68
N PHE A 71 -14.77 8.89 5.41
CA PHE A 71 -13.52 8.78 4.65
C PHE A 71 -13.64 9.39 3.25
N ARG A 72 -14.75 9.16 2.54
CA ARG A 72 -15.00 9.78 1.24
C ARG A 72 -14.97 11.30 1.28
N THR A 73 -15.52 11.87 2.34
CA THR A 73 -15.55 13.31 2.56
C THR A 73 -14.12 13.85 2.71
N VAL A 74 -13.27 13.17 3.51
CA VAL A 74 -11.86 13.53 3.68
C VAL A 74 -11.09 13.46 2.36
N VAL A 75 -11.25 12.37 1.59
CA VAL A 75 -10.59 12.20 0.28
C VAL A 75 -10.95 13.33 -0.68
N ALA A 76 -12.24 13.68 -0.76
CA ALA A 76 -12.70 14.77 -1.62
C ALA A 76 -12.17 16.14 -1.17
N ASP A 77 -12.20 16.43 0.13
CA ASP A 77 -11.77 17.73 0.66
C ASP A 77 -10.27 17.95 0.64
N ALA A 78 -9.49 16.86 0.63
CA ALA A 78 -8.05 16.89 0.48
C ALA A 78 -7.61 16.96 -0.99
N GLY A 79 -8.53 16.77 -1.95
CA GLY A 79 -8.18 16.66 -3.36
C GLY A 79 -7.31 15.44 -3.66
N ALA A 80 -7.46 14.36 -2.89
CA ALA A 80 -6.67 13.16 -3.07
C ALA A 80 -7.08 12.42 -4.35
N HIS A 81 -6.09 11.88 -5.06
CA HIS A 81 -6.29 11.17 -6.31
C HIS A 81 -6.79 9.74 -6.07
N PHE A 82 -6.38 9.12 -4.97
CA PHE A 82 -6.81 7.79 -4.57
C PHE A 82 -7.15 7.75 -3.07
N GLY A 83 -8.32 7.19 -2.75
CA GLY A 83 -8.68 6.83 -1.39
C GLY A 83 -8.63 5.30 -1.21
N LEU A 84 -7.79 4.80 -0.32
CA LEU A 84 -7.71 3.35 -0.04
C LEU A 84 -8.26 3.07 1.36
N PHE A 85 -9.41 2.41 1.44
CA PHE A 85 -9.95 1.97 2.73
C PHE A 85 -9.62 0.48 2.90
N ILE A 86 -8.70 0.17 3.81
CA ILE A 86 -8.25 -1.19 4.10
C ILE A 86 -8.94 -1.72 5.36
N SER A 87 -9.62 -2.86 5.25
CA SER A 87 -10.28 -3.53 6.38
C SER A 87 -9.87 -4.98 6.53
N ALA A 88 -9.66 -5.42 7.77
CA ALA A 88 -9.35 -6.82 8.06
C ALA A 88 -10.57 -7.77 7.96
N GLN A 89 -11.79 -7.25 8.13
CA GLN A 89 -13.03 -8.04 8.09
C GLN A 89 -13.97 -7.60 6.97
N GLY A 90 -13.50 -6.71 6.10
CA GLY A 90 -14.27 -6.15 5.00
C GLY A 90 -15.36 -5.18 5.45
N PHE A 91 -16.36 -5.01 4.59
CA PHE A 91 -17.31 -3.90 4.67
C PHE A 91 -18.75 -4.40 4.68
N GLN A 92 -19.67 -3.60 5.20
CA GLN A 92 -21.10 -3.82 5.05
C GLN A 92 -21.53 -3.57 3.60
N SER A 93 -22.61 -4.22 3.14
CA SER A 93 -23.08 -4.10 1.75
C SER A 93 -23.37 -2.64 1.32
N GLY A 94 -23.87 -1.81 2.24
CA GLY A 94 -24.12 -0.39 1.99
C GLY A 94 -22.86 0.43 1.71
N ALA A 95 -21.70 0.03 2.26
CA ALA A 95 -20.43 0.72 2.02
C ALA A 95 -20.00 0.66 0.55
N HIS A 96 -20.25 -0.46 -0.13
CA HIS A 96 -19.91 -0.60 -1.55
C HIS A 96 -20.70 0.39 -2.42
N LYS A 97 -21.95 0.72 -2.06
CA LYS A 97 -22.74 1.74 -2.77
C LYS A 97 -22.15 3.14 -2.62
N VAL A 98 -21.51 3.44 -1.49
CA VAL A 98 -20.92 4.77 -1.23
C VAL A 98 -19.78 5.09 -2.20
N VAL A 99 -19.06 4.07 -2.67
CA VAL A 99 -17.82 4.24 -3.45
C VAL A 99 -17.98 4.02 -4.96
N GLN A 100 -19.14 3.56 -5.44
CA GLN A 100 -19.36 3.12 -6.83
C GLN A 100 -18.90 4.11 -7.92
N HIS A 101 -18.95 5.42 -7.64
CA HIS A 101 -18.58 6.48 -8.57
C HIS A 101 -17.58 7.45 -7.95
N THR A 102 -16.62 6.89 -7.21
CA THR A 102 -15.58 7.64 -6.53
C THR A 102 -14.23 7.02 -6.83
N ASN A 103 -13.17 7.76 -6.55
CA ASN A 103 -11.78 7.30 -6.57
C ASN A 103 -11.39 6.52 -5.30
N ILE A 104 -12.36 5.85 -4.67
CA ILE A 104 -12.16 5.14 -3.40
C ILE A 104 -12.27 3.64 -3.63
N HIS A 105 -11.29 2.93 -3.09
CA HIS A 105 -11.19 1.48 -3.16
C HIS A 105 -11.37 0.88 -1.77
N LEU A 106 -12.35 -0.01 -1.64
CA LEU A 106 -12.56 -0.82 -0.44
C LEU A 106 -11.76 -2.11 -0.60
N LEU A 107 -10.76 -2.31 0.25
CA LEU A 107 -9.77 -3.37 0.12
C LEU A 107 -9.72 -4.19 1.40
N ASP A 108 -9.57 -5.51 1.25
CA ASP A 108 -8.96 -6.31 2.31
C ASP A 108 -7.43 -6.28 2.18
N TRP A 109 -6.75 -6.96 3.10
CA TRP A 109 -5.29 -6.99 3.11
C TRP A 109 -4.70 -7.60 1.83
N GLU A 110 -5.30 -8.67 1.33
CA GLU A 110 -4.79 -9.37 0.15
C GLU A 110 -5.00 -8.53 -1.12
N ALA A 111 -6.14 -7.88 -1.24
CA ALA A 111 -6.45 -6.98 -2.35
C ALA A 111 -5.50 -5.78 -2.37
N PHE A 112 -5.17 -5.21 -1.20
CA PHE A 112 -4.16 -4.16 -1.09
C PHE A 112 -2.78 -4.64 -1.56
N GLN A 113 -2.31 -5.80 -1.07
CA GLN A 113 -1.04 -6.36 -1.52
C GLN A 113 -1.02 -6.64 -3.02
N ARG A 114 -2.13 -7.14 -3.57
CA ARG A 114 -2.26 -7.43 -5.00
C ARG A 114 -2.20 -6.16 -5.84
N LEU A 115 -2.80 -5.07 -5.37
CA LEU A 115 -2.79 -3.77 -6.05
C LEU A 115 -1.37 -3.22 -6.26
N PHE A 116 -0.48 -3.43 -5.29
CA PHE A 116 0.90 -2.92 -5.34
C PHE A 116 1.94 -3.97 -5.72
N ARG A 117 1.54 -5.22 -5.94
CA ARG A 117 2.45 -6.37 -6.12
C ARG A 117 3.51 -6.15 -7.20
N GLU A 118 3.08 -5.78 -8.41
CA GLU A 118 3.99 -5.67 -9.56
C GLU A 118 5.02 -4.57 -9.31
N ARG A 119 4.56 -3.37 -8.94
CA ARG A 119 5.43 -2.25 -8.60
C ARG A 119 6.36 -2.56 -7.43
N TRP A 120 5.86 -3.23 -6.39
CA TRP A 120 6.69 -3.67 -5.27
C TRP A 120 7.77 -4.66 -5.71
N CYS A 121 7.42 -5.60 -6.59
CA CYS A 121 8.37 -6.56 -7.13
C CYS A 121 9.49 -5.88 -7.89
N GLU A 122 9.15 -4.91 -8.74
CA GLU A 122 10.10 -4.17 -9.59
C GLU A 122 10.97 -3.20 -8.79
N THR A 123 10.37 -2.43 -7.89
CA THR A 123 11.06 -1.34 -7.18
C THR A 123 11.85 -1.83 -5.97
N PHE A 124 11.39 -2.88 -5.29
CA PHE A 124 11.97 -3.32 -4.02
C PHE A 124 12.48 -4.76 -4.04
N TRP A 125 11.62 -5.74 -4.35
CA TRP A 125 11.97 -7.16 -4.19
C TRP A 125 13.13 -7.59 -5.09
N VAL A 126 13.01 -7.38 -6.41
CA VAL A 126 14.03 -7.82 -7.37
C VAL A 126 15.36 -7.12 -7.08
N PRO A 127 15.43 -5.77 -6.94
CA PRO A 127 16.68 -5.10 -6.56
C PRO A 127 17.29 -5.61 -5.25
N THR A 128 16.45 -5.85 -4.23
CA THR A 128 16.91 -6.34 -2.91
C THR A 128 17.50 -7.73 -2.99
N VAL A 129 16.84 -8.65 -3.70
CA VAL A 129 17.32 -10.04 -3.86
C VAL A 129 18.58 -10.07 -4.70
N THR A 130 18.63 -9.35 -5.82
CA THR A 130 19.82 -9.26 -6.69
C THR A 130 21.02 -8.72 -5.91
N SER A 131 20.85 -7.59 -5.20
CA SER A 131 21.91 -7.01 -4.38
C SER A 131 22.44 -7.99 -3.32
N ARG A 132 21.55 -8.71 -2.63
CA ARG A 132 21.95 -9.73 -1.64
C ARG A 132 22.63 -10.94 -2.28
N ALA A 133 22.16 -11.38 -3.44
CA ALA A 133 22.75 -12.48 -4.18
C ALA A 133 24.16 -12.13 -4.67
N ASP A 134 24.37 -10.91 -5.18
CA ASP A 134 25.68 -10.41 -5.61
C ASP A 134 26.68 -10.36 -4.44
N MET A 135 26.24 -9.91 -3.26
CA MET A 135 27.07 -9.93 -2.05
C MET A 135 27.50 -11.36 -1.68
N LEU A 136 26.60 -12.34 -1.79
CA LEU A 136 26.92 -13.74 -1.49
C LEU A 136 27.83 -14.37 -2.55
N ALA A 137 27.67 -14.02 -3.83
CA ALA A 137 28.50 -14.54 -4.91
C ALA A 137 30.00 -14.19 -4.72
N GLY A 138 30.31 -13.08 -4.07
CA GLY A 138 31.68 -12.73 -3.68
C GLY A 138 32.30 -13.64 -2.61
N HIS A 139 31.49 -14.45 -1.93
CA HIS A 139 31.91 -15.33 -0.82
C HIS A 139 31.66 -16.81 -1.08
N VAL A 140 31.01 -17.16 -2.19
CA VAL A 140 30.65 -18.54 -2.55
C VAL A 140 31.26 -18.88 -3.90
N VAL A 141 32.07 -19.95 -3.94
CA VAL A 141 32.46 -20.56 -5.22
C VAL A 141 31.22 -21.23 -5.78
N LEU A 142 30.55 -20.57 -6.74
CA LEU A 142 29.45 -21.19 -7.46
C LEU A 142 30.01 -22.41 -8.20
N PRO A 143 29.39 -23.61 -8.06
CA PRO A 143 29.83 -24.77 -8.81
C PRO A 143 29.82 -24.44 -10.29
N ALA A 144 30.91 -24.78 -10.98
CA ALA A 144 31.01 -24.60 -12.42
C ALA A 144 29.78 -25.22 -13.08
N ASN A 145 29.15 -24.47 -13.97
CA ASN A 145 27.95 -24.90 -14.68
C ASN A 145 28.21 -26.27 -15.30
N ASP A 146 27.37 -27.27 -14.99
CA ASP A 146 27.54 -28.70 -15.37
C ASP A 146 27.42 -28.98 -16.89
N ALA A 147 27.47 -27.93 -17.71
CA ALA A 147 27.44 -28.00 -19.17
C ALA A 147 28.76 -28.53 -19.79
N MET A 148 29.79 -28.82 -18.99
CA MET A 148 31.10 -29.30 -19.46
C MET A 148 31.38 -30.79 -19.19
N ILE A 149 30.44 -31.54 -18.58
CA ILE A 149 30.57 -33.01 -18.40
C ILE A 149 29.71 -33.73 -19.45
N ARG A 150 30.02 -33.57 -20.74
CA ARG A 150 29.43 -34.41 -21.80
C ARG A 150 30.40 -34.86 -22.89
N HIS A 151 31.69 -34.58 -22.80
CA HIS A 151 32.68 -35.07 -23.77
C HIS A 151 33.87 -35.66 -23.01
N ALA A 152 33.74 -36.93 -22.62
CA ALA A 152 34.84 -37.82 -22.28
C ALA A 152 34.51 -39.21 -22.84
#